data_AF-A0A630QUK3-F1
#
_entry.id   AF-A0A630QUK3-F1
#
_cell.length_a   1.000
_cell.length_b   1.000
_cell.length_c   1.000
_cell.angle_alpha   90.00
_cell.angle_beta   90.00
_cell.angle_gamma   90.00
#
_symmetry.space_group_name_H-M   'P 1'
#
loop_
_entity.id
_entity.type
_entity.pdbx_description
1 polymer ?
#
loop_
_entity_poly.entity_id
_entity_poly.type
_entity_poly.pdbx_seq_one_letter_code
_entity_poly.pdbx_strand_id
1 'polypeptide(L)' 'ALVSFAYNLGARTLSTSTLLRKLNAGDYAGAADEFLRWNKAGGKALNGLTRRREAERALFLS' A
#
# COMPACT_ATOMS: atom_id res chain seq x y z
N ALA A 1 6.19 6.65 2.76
CA ALA A 1 5.27 5.49 2.77
C ALA A 1 5.74 4.27 1.96
N LEU A 2 6.11 4.41 0.67
CA LEU A 2 6.43 3.27 -0.22
C LEU A 2 7.53 2.34 0.29
N VAL A 3 8.58 2.89 0.92
CA VAL A 3 9.67 2.10 1.51
C VAL A 3 9.15 1.20 2.63
N SER A 4 8.27 1.69 3.53
CA SER A 4 7.64 0.85 4.57
C SER A 4 6.78 -0.27 3.97
N PHE A 5 6.04 0.04 2.91
CA PHE A 5 5.24 -0.94 2.18
C PHE A 5 6.12 -2.05 1.59
N ALA A 6 7.19 -1.67 0.88
CA ALA A 6 8.14 -2.61 0.29
C ALA A 6 8.92 -3.41 1.34
N TYR A 7 9.21 -2.83 2.51
CA TYR A 7 9.82 -3.56 3.63
C TYR A 7 8.90 -4.67 4.14
N ASN A 8 7.59 -4.43 4.20
CA ASN A 8 6.62 -5.41 4.71
C ASN A 8 6.21 -6.48 3.69
N LEU A 9 6.07 -6.10 2.42
CA LEU A 9 5.51 -6.97 1.37
C LEU A 9 6.54 -7.38 0.30
N GLY A 10 7.75 -6.84 0.35
CA GLY A 10 8.81 -7.04 -0.63
C GLY A 10 8.78 -6.04 -1.78
N ALA A 11 9.96 -5.73 -2.31
CA ALA A 11 10.13 -4.81 -3.45
C ALA A 11 9.45 -5.34 -4.74
N ARG A 12 9.44 -6.67 -4.94
CA ARG A 12 8.76 -7.30 -6.08
C ARG A 12 7.25 -7.05 -6.07
N THR A 13 6.64 -7.12 -4.89
CA THR A 13 5.20 -6.85 -4.73
C THR A 13 4.87 -5.40 -5.08
N LEU A 14 5.70 -4.45 -4.64
CA LEU A 14 5.54 -3.05 -5.01
C LEU A 14 5.70 -2.86 -6.53
N SER A 15 6.72 -3.45 -7.15
CA SER A 15 7.04 -3.23 -8.57
C SER A 15 5.96 -3.71 -9.53
N THR A 16 5.16 -4.71 -9.15
CA THR A 16 4.04 -5.22 -9.96
C THR A 16 2.66 -4.74 -9.48
N SER A 17 2.59 -3.84 -8.50
CA SER A 17 1.33 -3.42 -7.88
C SER A 17 0.53 -2.42 -8.72
N THR A 18 -0.80 -2.43 -8.56
CA THR A 18 -1.68 -1.34 -9.03
C THR A 18 -1.32 -0.01 -8.39
N LEU A 19 -0.85 -0.02 -7.14
CA LEU A 19 -0.36 1.14 -6.43
C LEU A 19 0.74 1.85 -7.24
N LEU A 20 1.81 1.14 -7.62
CA LEU A 20 2.91 1.73 -8.38
C LEU A 20 2.47 2.18 -9.78
N ARG A 21 1.58 1.42 -10.42
CA ARG A 21 1.01 1.80 -11.73
C ARG A 21 0.25 3.14 -11.65
N LYS A 22 -0.60 3.32 -10.65
CA LYS A 22 -1.34 4.58 -10.44
C LYS A 22 -0.40 5.74 -10.10
N LEU A 23 0.57 5.51 -9.22
CA LEU A 23 1.59 6.51 -8.88
C LEU A 23 2.34 6.98 -10.13
N ASN A 24 2.79 6.06 -10.98
CA ASN A 24 3.51 6.41 -12.20
C ASN A 24 2.63 7.14 -13.23
N ALA A 25 1.31 7.00 -13.15
CA ALA A 25 0.34 7.74 -13.96
C ALA A 25 0.00 9.12 -13.37
N GLY A 26 0.59 9.50 -12.23
CA GLY A 26 0.28 10.75 -11.53
C GLY A 26 -1.02 10.72 -10.71
N ASP A 27 -1.68 9.56 -10.62
CA ASP A 27 -2.87 9.38 -9.79
C ASP A 27 -2.47 9.13 -8.34
N TYR A 28 -2.06 10.18 -7.64
CA TYR A 28 -1.61 10.11 -6.25
C TYR A 28 -2.72 9.70 -5.29
N ALA A 29 -3.92 10.27 -5.44
CA ALA A 29 -5.06 9.93 -4.59
C ALA A 29 -5.46 8.46 -4.76
N GLY A 30 -5.58 8.00 -6.00
CA GLY A 30 -5.89 6.61 -6.29
C GLY A 30 -4.77 5.65 -5.89
N ALA A 31 -3.49 6.06 -5.97
CA ALA A 31 -2.36 5.26 -5.46
C ALA A 31 -2.40 5.14 -3.93
N ALA A 32 -2.75 6.22 -3.23
CA ALA A 32 -2.89 6.23 -1.77
C ALA A 32 -3.96 5.24 -1.29
N ASP A 33 -5.09 5.15 -2.00
CA ASP A 33 -6.16 4.21 -1.65
C ASP A 33 -5.78 2.74 -1.92
N GLU A 34 -4.84 2.46 -2.82
CA GLU A 34 -4.38 1.09 -3.05
C GLU A 34 -3.68 0.47 -1.84
N PHE A 35 -3.10 1.26 -0.93
CA PHE A 35 -2.50 0.73 0.31
C PHE A 35 -3.50 -0.10 1.11
N LEU A 36 -4.76 0.34 1.20
CA LEU A 36 -5.81 -0.26 2.03
C LEU A 36 -6.18 -1.69 1.60
N ARG A 37 -5.86 -2.06 0.36
CA ARG A 37 -6.14 -3.41 -0.19
C ARG A 37 -5.18 -4.48 0.34
N TRP A 38 -4.05 -4.07 0.90
CA TRP A 38 -2.96 -4.97 1.33
C TRP A 38 -3.01 -5.25 2.83
N ASN A 39 -4.19 -5.65 3.32
CA ASN A 39 -4.45 -5.92 4.73
C ASN A 39 -4.79 -7.40 5.05
N LYS A 40 -4.68 -8.30 4.07
CA LYS A 40 -5.05 -9.70 4.22
C LYS A 40 -3.84 -10.61 4.39
N ALA A 41 -3.97 -11.62 5.25
CA ALA A 41 -3.07 -12.77 5.33
C ALA A 41 -3.90 -14.04 5.53
N GLY A 42 -3.53 -15.14 4.87
CA GLY A 42 -4.33 -16.38 4.89
C GLY A 42 -5.78 -16.17 4.41
N GLY A 43 -6.00 -15.24 3.47
CA GLY A 43 -7.32 -14.90 2.94
C GLY A 43 -8.19 -14.01 3.84
N LYS A 44 -7.76 -13.70 5.07
CA LYS A 44 -8.52 -12.88 6.03
C LYS A 44 -7.88 -11.53 6.28
N ALA A 45 -8.69 -10.49 6.42
CA ALA A 45 -8.19 -9.19 6.84
C ALA A 45 -7.66 -9.26 8.28
N LEU A 46 -6.51 -8.64 8.53
CA LEU A 46 -5.90 -8.56 9.84
C LEU A 46 -5.89 -7.12 10.33
N ASN A 47 -6.42 -6.88 11.53
CA ASN A 47 -6.52 -5.54 12.12
C ASN A 47 -5.16 -4.81 12.20
N GLY A 48 -4.08 -5.53 12.51
CA GLY A 48 -2.73 -4.96 12.54
C GLY A 48 -2.25 -4.48 11.17
N LEU A 49 -2.57 -5.22 10.10
CA LEU A 49 -2.23 -4.81 8.75
C LEU A 49 -3.11 -3.65 8.29
N THR A 50 -4.40 -3.65 8.62
CA THR A 50 -5.31 -2.53 8.32
C THR A 50 -4.76 -1.22 8.87
N ARG A 51 -4.44 -1.17 10.18
CA ARG A 51 -3.86 0.02 10.82
C ARG A 51 -2.54 0.46 10.17
N ARG A 52 -1.67 -0.50 9.82
CA ARG A 52 -0.41 -0.20 9.13
C ARG A 52 -0.66 0.44 7.76
N ARG A 53 -1.61 -0.09 6.98
CA ARG A 53 -1.95 0.43 5.65
C ARG A 53 -2.60 1.81 5.71
N GLU A 54 -3.45 2.06 6.70
CA GLU A 54 -4.02 3.39 6.97
C GLU A 54 -2.93 4.42 7.29
N ALA A 55 -1.97 4.07 8.15
CA ALA A 55 -0.85 4.94 8.48
C ALA A 55 0.07 5.20 7.28
N GLU A 56 0.37 4.18 6.47
CA GLU A 56 1.14 4.34 5.24
C GLU A 56 0.43 5.21 4.21
N ARG A 57 -0.90 5.07 4.06
CA ARG A 57 -1.73 5.94 3.23
C ARG A 57 -1.68 7.39 3.71
N ALA A 58 -1.85 7.63 5.00
CA ALA A 58 -1.79 8.97 5.57
C ALA A 58 -0.42 9.63 5.34
N LEU A 59 0.67 8.90 5.58
CA LEU A 59 2.04 9.36 5.31
C LEU A 59 2.33 9.56 3.81
N PHE A 60 1.59 8.89 2.92
CA PHE A 60 1.75 9.08 1.49
C PHE A 60 1.09 10.37 0.99
N LEU A 61 0.03 10.82 1.67
CA LEU A 61 -0.75 12.02 1.31
C LEU A 61 -0.31 13.30 2.05
N SER A 62 0.69 13.20 2.93
CA SER A 62 1.24 14.33 3.69
C SER A 62 2.19 15.20 2.87
#